data_AF-A0A6M1MU21-F1
#
_entry.id   AF-A0A6M1MU21-F1
#
_cell.length_a   1.000
_cell.length_b   1.000
_cell.length_c   1.000
_cell.angle_alpha   90.00
_cell.angle_beta   90.00
_cell.angle_gamma   90.00
#
_symmetry.space_group_name_H-M   'P 1'
#
loop_
_entity.id
_entity.type
_entity.pdbx_description
1 polymer ?
#
loop_
_entity_poly.entity_id
_entity_poly.type
_entity_poly.pdbx_seq_one_letter_code
_entity_poly.pdbx_strand_id
1 'polypeptide(L)'
;MSGLALRLLDQLVPRGLAAQMLGCRASTFSGIPTTKLTLRTAFLAALDAARADLAAAREKRRNARAVRKAKVLRIAQGDAIAALRFADLVRADLEQAAHRLASVDPVAALRVRQIAAKLYLQHEHHEGTTSQ
;
A
#
# COMPACT_ATOMS: atom_id res chain seq x y z
N MET A 1 -55.81 0.77 1.35
CA MET A 1 -55.25 1.73 0.35
C MET A 1 -53.78 1.44 -0.01
N SER A 2 -53.38 0.18 -0.20
CA SER A 2 -51.95 -0.20 -0.39
C SER A 2 -51.65 -0.89 -1.74
N GLY A 3 -52.65 -1.17 -2.57
CA GLY A 3 -52.46 -1.90 -3.84
C GLY A 3 -51.96 -1.04 -5.01
N LEU A 4 -52.25 0.25 -5.04
CA LEU A 4 -51.86 1.13 -6.15
C LEU A 4 -50.36 1.43 -6.18
N ALA A 5 -49.76 1.71 -5.02
CA ALA A 5 -48.32 2.00 -4.91
C ALA A 5 -47.45 0.79 -5.29
N LEU A 6 -47.85 -0.43 -4.92
CA LEU A 6 -47.16 -1.66 -5.32
C LEU A 6 -47.27 -1.90 -6.82
N ARG A 7 -48.44 -1.64 -7.43
CA ARG A 7 -48.61 -1.76 -8.88
C ARG A 7 -47.76 -0.76 -9.67
N LEU A 8 -47.49 0.42 -9.12
CA LEU A 8 -46.59 1.40 -9.75
C LEU A 8 -45.15 0.89 -9.83
N LEU A 9 -44.71 0.01 -8.90
CA LEU A 9 -43.36 -0.55 -8.93
C LEU A 9 -43.14 -1.57 -10.06
N ASP A 10 -44.22 -2.19 -10.53
CA ASP A 10 -44.22 -3.19 -11.60
C ASP A 10 -44.53 -2.58 -12.98
N GLN A 11 -44.78 -1.26 -13.04
CA GLN A 11 -44.93 -0.56 -14.32
C GLN A 11 -43.58 -0.45 -15.04
N LEU A 12 -43.65 -0.55 -16.36
CA LEU A 12 -42.49 -0.37 -17.23
C LEU A 12 -42.05 1.09 -17.22
N VAL A 13 -40.74 1.30 -17.10
CA VAL A 13 -40.14 2.64 -16.99
C VAL A 13 -39.03 2.83 -18.02
N PRO A 14 -39.01 3.98 -18.73
CA PRO A 14 -37.89 4.33 -19.59
C PRO A 14 -36.58 4.42 -18.80
N ARG A 15 -35.47 3.93 -19.38
CA ARG A 15 -34.14 3.92 -18.73
C ARG A 15 -33.70 5.29 -18.21
N GLY A 16 -33.98 6.37 -18.96
CA GLY A 16 -33.63 7.73 -18.55
C GLY A 16 -34.39 8.17 -17.30
N LEU A 17 -35.68 7.85 -17.22
CA LEU A 17 -36.52 8.17 -16.07
C LEU A 17 -36.11 7.36 -14.84
N ALA A 18 -35.84 6.05 -15.01
CA ALA A 18 -35.34 5.20 -13.93
C ALA A 18 -33.98 5.71 -13.37
N ALA A 19 -33.07 6.10 -14.26
CA ALA A 19 -31.77 6.65 -13.90
C ALA A 19 -31.89 7.97 -13.13
N GLN A 20 -32.78 8.85 -13.57
CA GLN A 20 -33.05 10.13 -12.90
C GLN A 20 -33.68 9.91 -11.52
N MET A 21 -34.68 9.05 -11.40
CA MET A 21 -35.36 8.76 -10.14
C MET A 21 -34.43 8.10 -9.10
N LEU A 22 -33.53 7.24 -9.55
CA LEU A 22 -32.61 6.49 -8.69
C LEU A 22 -31.26 7.20 -8.49
N GLY A 23 -31.03 8.33 -9.17
CA GLY A 23 -29.78 9.08 -9.08
C GLY A 23 -28.56 8.31 -9.60
N CYS A 24 -28.75 7.42 -10.58
CA CYS A 24 -27.69 6.60 -11.16
C CYS A 24 -27.54 6.84 -12.67
N ARG A 25 -26.51 6.26 -13.30
CA ARG A 25 -26.30 6.39 -14.75
C ARG A 25 -27.26 5.47 -15.51
N ALA A 26 -27.75 5.91 -16.66
CA ALA A 26 -28.60 5.07 -17.52
C ALA A 26 -27.88 3.79 -18.02
N SER A 27 -26.55 3.83 -18.11
CA SER A 27 -25.72 2.66 -18.47
C SER A 27 -25.81 1.52 -17.46
N THR A 28 -26.18 1.80 -16.21
CA THR A 28 -26.40 0.80 -15.15
C THR A 28 -27.49 -0.22 -15.54
N PHE A 29 -28.42 0.17 -16.43
CA PHE A 29 -29.53 -0.67 -16.88
C PHE A 29 -29.35 -1.24 -18.28
N SER A 30 -28.16 -1.10 -18.90
CA SER A 30 -27.93 -1.48 -20.30
C SER A 30 -28.21 -2.96 -20.58
N GLY A 31 -27.92 -3.84 -19.61
CA GLY A 31 -28.18 -5.29 -19.68
C GLY A 31 -29.62 -5.72 -19.42
N ILE A 32 -30.53 -4.80 -19.06
CA ILE A 32 -31.94 -5.11 -18.81
C ILE A 32 -32.76 -4.67 -20.02
N PRO A 33 -33.47 -5.58 -20.71
CA PRO A 33 -34.37 -5.21 -21.81
C PRO A 33 -35.40 -4.17 -21.35
N THR A 34 -35.67 -3.15 -22.18
CA THR A 34 -36.63 -2.08 -21.87
C THR A 34 -38.04 -2.62 -21.59
N THR A 35 -38.41 -3.74 -22.23
CA THR A 35 -39.68 -4.45 -22.03
C THR A 35 -39.79 -5.16 -20.68
N LYS A 36 -38.71 -5.23 -19.89
CA LYS A 36 -38.65 -5.86 -18.57
C LYS A 36 -38.14 -4.91 -17.47
N LEU A 37 -37.91 -3.65 -17.82
CA LEU A 37 -37.39 -2.65 -16.90
C LEU A 37 -38.55 -1.99 -16.15
N THR A 38 -38.74 -2.40 -14.91
CA THR A 38 -39.69 -1.81 -13.97
C THR A 38 -38.94 -1.02 -12.90
N LEU A 39 -39.62 -0.18 -12.11
CA LEU A 39 -38.98 0.51 -11.00
C LEU A 39 -38.35 -0.47 -10.01
N ARG A 40 -39.02 -1.62 -9.77
CA ARG A 40 -38.49 -2.67 -8.91
C ARG A 40 -37.18 -3.26 -9.44
N THR A 41 -37.15 -3.64 -10.72
CA THR A 41 -35.92 -4.24 -11.31
C THR A 41 -34.82 -3.21 -11.48
N ALA A 42 -35.16 -1.96 -11.78
CA ALA A 42 -34.22 -0.84 -11.81
C ALA A 42 -33.62 -0.57 -10.41
N PHE A 43 -34.43 -0.56 -9.36
CA PHE A 43 -33.95 -0.35 -8.00
C PHE A 43 -32.95 -1.43 -7.56
N LEU A 44 -33.27 -2.71 -7.80
CA LEU A 44 -32.37 -3.82 -7.47
C LEU A 44 -31.06 -3.74 -8.27
N ALA A 45 -31.13 -3.46 -9.57
CA ALA A 45 -29.94 -3.30 -10.39
C ALA A 45 -29.07 -2.12 -9.98
N ALA A 46 -29.68 -0.99 -9.59
CA ALA A 46 -28.96 0.16 -9.06
C ALA A 46 -28.29 -0.16 -7.72
N LEU A 47 -28.96 -0.92 -6.85
CA LEU A 47 -28.41 -1.36 -5.57
C LEU A 47 -27.20 -2.29 -5.76
N ASP A 48 -27.29 -3.25 -6.69
CA ASP A 48 -26.20 -4.17 -6.99
C ASP A 48 -25.00 -3.45 -7.61
N ALA A 49 -25.26 -2.49 -8.51
CA ALA A 49 -24.21 -1.63 -9.05
C ALA A 49 -23.51 -0.80 -7.96
N ALA A 50 -24.27 -0.20 -7.04
CA ALA A 50 -23.71 0.56 -5.92
C ALA A 50 -22.86 -0.32 -4.99
N ARG A 51 -23.27 -1.58 -4.75
CA ARG A 51 -22.48 -2.55 -3.98
C ARG A 51 -21.18 -2.92 -4.69
N ALA A 52 -21.23 -3.13 -6.00
CA ALA A 52 -20.05 -3.42 -6.81
C ALA A 52 -19.06 -2.22 -6.81
N ASP A 53 -19.56 -1.00 -6.95
CA ASP A 53 -18.74 0.22 -6.89
C ASP A 53 -18.07 0.39 -5.53
N LEU A 54 -18.81 0.11 -4.44
CA LEU A 54 -18.26 0.15 -3.09
C LEU A 54 -17.19 -0.93 -2.86
N ALA A 55 -17.37 -2.13 -3.41
CA ALA A 55 -16.35 -3.18 -3.36
C ALA A 55 -15.09 -2.77 -4.16
N ALA A 56 -15.25 -2.24 -5.37
CA ALA A 56 -14.15 -1.74 -6.20
C ALA A 56 -13.40 -0.58 -5.52
N ALA A 57 -14.11 0.34 -4.88
CA ALA A 57 -13.51 1.45 -4.13
C ALA A 57 -12.71 0.96 -2.91
N ARG A 58 -13.21 -0.05 -2.19
CA ARG A 58 -12.48 -0.69 -1.08
C ARG A 58 -11.21 -1.36 -1.58
N GLU A 59 -11.27 -2.08 -2.69
CA GLU A 59 -10.12 -2.75 -3.27
C GLU A 59 -9.06 -1.75 -3.78
N LYS A 60 -9.49 -0.67 -4.45
CA LYS A 60 -8.61 0.44 -4.85
C LYS A 60 -7.88 1.05 -3.64
N ARG A 61 -8.56 1.22 -2.51
CA ARG A 61 -7.96 1.71 -1.26
C ARG A 61 -6.93 0.73 -0.69
N ARG A 62 -7.19 -0.59 -0.73
CA ARG A 62 -6.25 -1.62 -0.29
C ARG A 62 -4.98 -1.61 -1.15
N ASN A 63 -5.13 -1.59 -2.47
CA ASN A 63 -4.00 -1.54 -3.40
C ASN A 63 -3.16 -0.27 -3.23
N ALA A 64 -3.81 0.89 -3.06
CA ALA A 64 -3.09 2.14 -2.78
C ALA A 64 -2.30 2.08 -1.46
N ARG A 65 -2.84 1.44 -0.42
CA ARG A 65 -2.13 1.23 0.85
C ARG A 65 -0.93 0.28 0.68
N ALA A 66 -1.09 -0.82 -0.05
CA ALA A 66 -0.02 -1.77 -0.33
C ALA A 66 1.14 -1.11 -1.09
N VAL A 67 0.85 -0.32 -2.14
CA VAL A 67 1.86 0.43 -2.91
C VAL A 67 2.60 1.43 -2.02
N ARG A 68 1.89 2.17 -1.16
CA ARG A 68 2.53 3.11 -0.21
C ARG A 68 3.43 2.38 0.78
N LYS A 69 2.97 1.27 1.38
CA LYS A 69 3.77 0.45 2.30
C LYS A 69 5.03 -0.07 1.62
N ALA A 70 4.92 -0.60 0.40
CA ALA A 70 6.06 -1.08 -0.38
C ALA A 70 7.08 0.03 -0.67
N LYS A 71 6.63 1.24 -1.01
CA LYS A 71 7.52 2.40 -1.21
C LYS A 71 8.27 2.76 0.08
N VAL A 72 7.57 2.83 1.22
CA VAL A 72 8.19 3.15 2.51
C VAL A 72 9.24 2.10 2.90
N LEU A 73 8.93 0.82 2.69
CA LEU A 73 9.89 -0.26 2.96
C LEU A 73 11.14 -0.17 2.08
N ARG A 74 11.00 0.17 0.79
CA ARG A 74 12.16 0.38 -0.11
C ARG A 74 13.05 1.53 0.33
N ILE A 75 12.47 2.65 0.80
CA ILE A 75 13.24 3.79 1.31
C ILE A 75 14.00 3.37 2.57
N ALA A 76 13.33 2.71 3.52
CA ALA A 76 13.96 2.23 4.74
C ALA A 76 15.09 1.22 4.45
N GLN A 77 14.92 0.33 3.46
CA GLN A 77 15.99 -0.57 3.01
C GLN A 77 17.16 0.18 2.38
N GLY A 78 16.89 1.22 1.57
CA GLY A 78 17.91 2.09 0.99
C GLY A 78 18.72 2.83 2.07
N ASP A 79 18.04 3.37 3.09
CA ASP A 79 18.67 4.06 4.21
C ASP A 79 19.53 3.10 5.05
N ALA A 80 19.07 1.86 5.26
CA ALA A 80 19.84 0.83 5.95
C ALA A 80 21.13 0.47 5.19
N ILE A 81 21.07 0.29 3.86
CA ILE A 81 22.26 0.02 3.04
C ILE A 81 23.24 1.20 3.07
N ALA A 82 22.74 2.44 3.04
CA ALA A 82 23.57 3.63 3.15
C ALA A 82 24.28 3.71 4.51
N ALA A 83 23.59 3.37 5.60
CA ALA A 83 24.18 3.31 6.93
C ALA A 83 25.28 2.24 7.04
N LEU A 84 25.08 1.06 6.45
CA LEU A 84 26.11 0.00 6.40
C LEU A 84 27.36 0.47 5.64
N ARG A 85 27.19 1.08 4.46
CA ARG A 85 28.30 1.64 3.69
C ARG A 85 29.06 2.73 4.46
N PHE A 86 28.35 3.57 5.20
CA PHE A 86 28.98 4.58 6.04
C PHE A 86 29.78 3.96 7.19
N ALA A 87 29.25 2.93 7.85
CA ALA A 87 29.96 2.20 8.90
C ALA A 87 31.24 1.54 8.36
N ASP A 88 31.23 1.00 7.14
CA ASP A 88 32.41 0.45 6.48
C ASP A 88 33.49 1.50 6.21
N LEU A 89 33.10 2.69 5.74
CA LEU A 89 34.04 3.80 5.53
C LEU A 89 34.67 4.25 6.85
N VAL A 90 33.86 4.43 7.90
CA VAL A 90 34.34 4.81 9.23
C VAL A 90 35.28 3.74 9.80
N ARG A 91 34.99 2.46 9.58
CA ARG A 91 35.88 1.36 10.00
C ARG A 91 37.24 1.45 9.31
N ALA A 92 37.27 1.62 7.99
CA ALA A 92 38.52 1.74 7.23
C ALA A 92 39.37 2.93 7.71
N ASP A 93 38.72 4.06 7.99
CA ASP A 93 39.38 5.26 8.52
C ASP A 93 39.97 5.01 9.92
N LEU A 94 39.24 4.31 10.79
CA LEU A 94 39.71 3.95 12.14
C LEU A 94 40.88 2.96 12.09
N GLU A 95 40.85 1.97 11.20
CA GLU A 95 41.95 1.03 10.99
C GLU A 95 43.22 1.77 10.54
N GLN A 96 43.09 2.68 9.56
CA GLN A 96 44.20 3.47 9.07
C GLN A 96 44.76 4.42 10.15
N ALA A 97 43.88 5.04 10.94
CA ALA A 97 44.28 5.86 12.09
C ALA A 97 45.04 5.03 13.13
N ALA A 98 44.57 3.83 13.45
CA ALA A 98 45.25 2.92 14.36
C ALA A 98 46.63 2.49 13.85
N HIS A 99 46.80 2.28 12.55
CA HIS A 99 48.12 2.00 11.97
C HIS A 99 49.10 3.15 12.15
N ARG A 100 48.64 4.40 11.98
CA ARG A 100 49.48 5.59 12.21
C ARG A 100 49.80 5.78 13.70
N LEU A 101 48.85 5.48 14.58
CA LEU A 101 49.00 5.59 16.04
C LEU A 101 49.87 4.49 16.65
N ALA A 102 50.02 3.34 16.00
CA ALA A 102 50.69 2.17 16.58
C ALA A 102 52.17 2.42 16.97
N SER A 103 52.85 3.34 16.29
CA SER A 103 54.24 3.72 16.60
C SER A 103 54.37 4.78 17.69
N VAL A 104 53.30 5.52 17.99
CA VAL A 104 53.29 6.64 18.94
C VAL A 104 52.67 6.23 20.27
N ASP A 105 51.51 5.59 20.23
CA ASP A 105 50.80 5.07 21.39
C ASP A 105 50.11 3.73 21.02
N PRO A 106 50.74 2.60 21.36
CA PRO A 106 50.22 1.28 21.02
C PRO A 106 48.92 0.95 21.78
N VAL A 107 48.69 1.54 22.95
CA VAL A 107 47.48 1.31 23.75
C VAL A 107 46.30 2.04 23.14
N ALA A 108 46.49 3.31 22.73
CA ALA A 108 45.48 4.04 21.98
C ALA A 108 45.16 3.37 20.64
N ALA A 109 46.18 2.91 19.91
CA ALA A 109 46.00 2.17 18.66
C ALA A 109 45.17 0.88 18.85
N LEU A 110 45.40 0.12 19.93
CA LEU A 110 44.60 -1.06 20.26
C LEU A 110 43.13 -0.70 20.51
N ARG A 111 42.85 0.37 21.25
CA ARG A 111 41.47 0.83 21.52
C ARG A 111 40.74 1.24 20.25
N VAL A 112 41.42 1.94 19.34
CA VAL A 112 40.85 2.33 18.04
C VAL A 112 40.54 1.10 17.19
N ARG A 113 41.41 0.08 17.16
CA ARG A 113 41.13 -1.20 16.48
C ARG A 113 39.95 -1.94 17.10
N GLN A 114 39.80 -1.92 18.43
CA GLN A 114 38.63 -2.53 19.10
C GLN A 114 37.33 -1.82 18.75
N ILE A 115 37.34 -0.49 18.59
CA ILE A 115 36.17 0.28 18.14
C ILE A 115 35.82 -0.09 16.69
N ALA A 116 36.82 -0.14 15.80
CA ALA A 116 36.64 -0.56 14.41
C ALA A 116 36.04 -1.99 14.31
N ALA A 117 36.54 -2.93 15.12
CA ALA A 117 36.04 -4.30 15.16
C ALA A 117 34.58 -4.40 15.69
N LYS A 118 34.18 -3.54 16.64
CA LYS A 118 32.80 -3.50 17.13
C LYS A 118 31.80 -3.03 16.07
N LEU A 119 32.20 -2.10 15.21
CA LEU A 119 31.38 -1.64 14.09
C LEU A 119 31.16 -2.77 13.06
N TYR A 120 32.15 -3.66 12.90
CA TYR A 120 32.06 -4.82 12.00
C TYR A 120 31.11 -5.91 12.50
N LEU A 121 31.12 -6.24 13.79
CA LEU A 121 30.21 -7.27 14.35
C LEU A 121 28.73 -6.85 14.27
N GLN A 122 28.43 -5.55 14.29
CA GLN A 122 27.08 -5.05 14.07
C GLN A 122 26.60 -5.26 12.63
N HIS A 123 27.51 -5.36 11.66
CA HIS A 123 27.21 -5.67 10.26
C HIS A 123 26.73 -7.12 10.10
N GLU A 124 27.43 -8.09 10.70
CA GLU A 124 27.09 -9.52 10.60
C GLU A 124 25.74 -9.87 11.25
N HIS A 125 25.39 -9.20 12.37
CA HIS A 125 24.08 -9.40 13.01
C HIS A 125 22.90 -8.87 12.19
N HIS A 126 23.12 -7.88 11.33
CA HIS A 126 22.06 -7.31 10.51
C HIS A 126 21.76 -8.15 9.27
N GLU A 127 22.76 -8.82 8.69
CA GLU A 127 22.58 -9.76 7.57
C GLU A 127 21.88 -11.07 7.99
N GLY A 128 22.14 -11.54 9.22
CA GLY A 128 21.50 -12.74 9.78
C GLY A 128 20.00 -12.58 10.08
N THR A 129 19.53 -11.36 10.33
CA THR A 129 18.12 -11.08 10.67
C THR A 129 17.22 -10.83 9.45
N THR A 130 17.79 -10.54 8.28
CA THR A 130 17.03 -10.32 7.03
C THR A 130 16.78 -11.58 6.19
N SER A 131 17.30 -12.74 6.61
CA SER A 131 17.22 -14.01 5.86
C SER A 131 16.13 -14.98 6.36
N GLN A 132 15.13 -14.51 7.10
CA GLN A 132 14.02 -15.32 7.65
C GLN A 132 12.65 -14.80 7.23
#